data_AF-A0A3C7Z7A7-F1
#
_entry.id   AF-A0A3C7Z7A7-F1
#
_cell.length_a   1.000
_cell.length_b   1.000
_cell.length_c   1.000
_cell.angle_alpha   90.00
_cell.angle_beta   90.00
_cell.angle_gamma   90.00
#
_symmetry.space_group_name_H-M   'P 1'
#
loop_
_entity.id
_entity.type
_entity.pdbx_description
1 polymer ?
#
loop_
_entity_poly.entity_id
_entity_poly.type
_entity_poly.pdbx_seq_one_letter_code
_entity_poly.pdbx_strand_id
1 'polypeptide(L)' 'MKNNKTTGKPRNWLLVFIASMLLVFCLTLVVVATINVNTFGWWSILIGLSGLTTFFVAVMSIIKNDPSWILLDLIIPG' A
#
# COMPACT_ATOMS: atom_id res chain seq x y z
N MET A 1 -18.36 -22.36 29.58
CA MET A 1 -17.49 -21.40 28.89
C MET A 1 -17.56 -21.67 27.39
N LYS A 2 -18.06 -20.72 26.60
CA LYS A 2 -18.27 -20.85 25.14
C LYS A 2 -16.91 -20.60 24.47
N ASN A 3 -16.32 -21.65 23.90
CA ASN A 3 -14.99 -21.58 23.31
C ASN A 3 -15.11 -20.88 21.94
N ASN A 4 -14.87 -19.56 21.92
CA ASN A 4 -14.82 -18.76 20.70
C ASN A 4 -13.59 -19.21 19.90
N LYS A 5 -13.80 -20.20 19.01
CA LYS A 5 -12.82 -20.56 17.99
C LYS A 5 -12.65 -19.33 17.10
N THR A 6 -11.60 -18.56 17.35
CA THR A 6 -11.10 -17.56 16.42
C THR A 6 -10.63 -18.32 15.18
N THR A 7 -11.54 -18.54 14.24
CA THR A 7 -11.21 -18.96 12.88
C THR A 7 -10.52 -17.79 12.17
N GLY A 8 -9.33 -17.43 12.63
CA GLY A 8 -8.46 -16.48 11.95
C GLY A 8 -7.97 -17.12 10.67
N LYS A 9 -8.33 -16.53 9.53
CA LYS A 9 -7.79 -16.90 8.21
C LYS A 9 -6.26 -17.02 8.33
N PRO A 10 -5.61 -18.08 7.82
CA PRO A 10 -4.17 -18.24 7.92
C PRO A 10 -3.49 -17.00 7.31
N ARG A 11 -2.60 -16.38 8.08
CA ARG A 11 -1.97 -15.12 7.70
C ARG A 11 -1.11 -15.36 6.46
N ASN A 12 -1.48 -14.74 5.34
CA ASN A 12 -0.79 -14.96 4.08
C ASN A 12 0.55 -14.19 4.06
N TRP A 13 1.64 -14.84 4.45
CA TRP A 13 2.96 -14.21 4.58
C TRP A 13 3.51 -13.67 3.26
N LEU A 14 3.17 -14.30 2.14
CA LEU A 14 3.51 -13.82 0.79
C LEU A 14 2.86 -12.45 0.50
N LEU A 15 1.61 -12.26 0.94
CA LEU A 15 0.92 -10.97 0.84
C LEU A 15 1.62 -9.90 1.68
N VAL A 16 2.03 -10.24 2.91
CA VAL A 16 2.77 -9.30 3.78
C VAL A 16 4.11 -8.91 3.15
N PHE A 17 4.81 -9.85 2.53
CA PHE A 17 6.08 -9.57 1.84
C PHE A 17 5.88 -8.64 0.64
N ILE A 18 4.91 -8.92 -0.23
CA ILE A 18 4.59 -8.06 -1.39
C ILE A 18 4.15 -6.68 -0.94
N ALA A 19 3.24 -6.59 0.04
CA ALA A 19 2.79 -5.33 0.61
C ALA A 19 3.96 -4.52 1.17
N SER A 20 4.90 -5.17 1.86
CA SER A 20 6.09 -4.51 2.41
C SER A 20 7.00 -3.95 1.29
N MET A 21 7.20 -4.68 0.20
CA MET A 21 7.98 -4.17 -0.95
C MET A 21 7.29 -2.96 -1.59
N LEU A 22 5.96 -3.02 -1.73
CA LEU A 22 5.15 -1.92 -2.25
C LEU A 22 5.25 -0.67 -1.37
N LEU A 23 5.20 -0.83 -0.04
CA LEU A 23 5.36 0.28 0.90
C LEU A 23 6.72 0.98 0.74
N VAL A 24 7.80 0.20 0.60
CA VAL A 24 9.14 0.76 0.37
C VAL A 24 9.20 1.52 -0.95
N PHE A 25 8.62 0.96 -2.02
CA PHE A 25 8.57 1.61 -3.33
C PHE A 25 7.80 2.94 -3.29
N CYS A 26 6.61 2.97 -2.68
CA CYS A 26 5.84 4.21 -2.52
C CYS A 26 6.60 5.25 -1.72
N LEU A 27 7.30 4.84 -0.66
CA LEU A 27 8.10 5.77 0.15
C LEU A 27 9.24 6.38 -0.68
N THR A 28 9.91 5.58 -1.52
CA THR A 28 10.92 6.12 -2.45
C THR A 28 10.32 7.08 -3.47
N LEU A 29 9.14 6.79 -4.02
CA LEU A 29 8.42 7.69 -4.93
C LEU A 29 8.06 9.01 -4.27
N VAL A 30 7.54 8.99 -3.04
CA VAL A 30 7.21 10.21 -2.29
C VAL A 30 8.45 11.04 -1.99
N VAL A 31 9.58 10.40 -1.62
CA VAL A 31 10.86 11.10 -1.42
C VAL A 31 11.33 11.73 -2.72
N VAL A 32 11.31 10.99 -3.83
CA VAL A 32 11.70 11.50 -5.17
C VAL A 32 10.79 12.64 -5.63
N ALA A 33 9.48 12.56 -5.37
CA ALA A 33 8.54 13.63 -5.67
C ALA A 33 8.84 14.88 -4.83
N THR A 34 9.17 14.70 -3.55
CA THR A 34 9.48 15.80 -2.61
C THR A 34 10.78 16.52 -2.99
N ILE A 35 11.85 15.78 -3.29
CA ILE A 35 13.14 16.39 -3.70
C ILE A 35 13.04 17.07 -5.07
N ASN A 36 12.14 16.60 -5.94
CA ASN A 36 11.93 17.16 -7.27
C ASN A 36 10.68 18.06 -7.34
N VAL A 37 10.14 18.54 -6.22
CA VAL A 37 9.01 19.48 -6.17
C VAL A 37 9.28 20.71 -7.03
N ASN A 38 10.50 21.25 -7.00
CA ASN A 38 10.86 22.42 -7.80
C ASN A 38 10.94 22.11 -9.31
N THR A 39 11.15 20.85 -9.68
CA THR A 39 11.30 20.40 -11.07
C THR A 39 9.95 20.02 -11.68
N PHE A 40 9.11 19.32 -10.92
CA PHE A 40 7.78 18.86 -11.37
C PHE A 40 6.64 19.82 -11.01
N GLY A 41 6.86 20.78 -10.11
CA GLY A 41 5.86 21.74 -9.68
C GLY A 41 4.59 21.04 -9.17
N TRP A 42 3.44 21.41 -9.74
CA TRP A 42 2.13 20.85 -9.38
C TRP A 42 2.02 19.33 -9.57
N TRP A 43 2.79 18.74 -10.50
CA TRP A 43 2.77 17.29 -10.74
C TRP A 43 3.32 16.49 -9.56
N SER A 44 4.19 17.08 -8.74
CA SER A 44 4.69 16.43 -7.51
C SER A 44 3.57 16.13 -6.51
N ILE A 45 2.50 16.93 -6.50
CA ILE A 45 1.33 16.74 -5.62
C ILE A 45 0.54 15.50 -6.07
N LEU A 46 0.35 15.31 -7.38
CA LEU A 46 -0.29 14.13 -7.93
C LEU A 46 0.52 12.86 -7.64
N ILE A 47 1.85 12.93 -7.82
CA ILE A 47 2.74 11.80 -7.51
C ILE A 47 2.75 11.51 -6.00
N GLY A 48 2.72 12.53 -5.14
CA GLY A 48 2.60 12.34 -3.70
C GLY A 48 1.26 11.73 -3.28
N LEU A 49 0.15 12.17 -3.89
CA LEU A 49 -1.20 11.64 -3.66
C LEU A 49 -1.34 10.18 -4.12
N SER A 50 -0.82 9.84 -5.30
CA SER A 50 -0.81 8.47 -5.82
C SER A 50 -0.05 7.52 -4.88
N GLY A 51 1.14 7.92 -4.43
CA GLY A 51 1.93 7.15 -3.46
C GLY A 51 1.22 6.97 -2.12
N LEU A 52 0.46 7.97 -1.67
CA LEU A 52 -0.36 7.89 -0.44
C LEU A 52 -1.55 6.94 -0.58
N THR A 53 -2.25 6.96 -1.72
CA THR A 53 -3.35 6.03 -1.98
C THR A 53 -2.86 4.59 -2.01
N THR A 54 -1.73 4.33 -2.67
CA THR A 54 -1.12 3.00 -2.71
C THR A 54 -0.64 2.56 -1.33
N PHE A 55 -0.05 3.47 -0.54
CA PHE A 55 0.32 3.18 0.84
C PHE A 55 -0.89 2.74 1.68
N PHE A 56 -2.01 3.47 1.57
CA PHE A 56 -3.24 3.13 2.30
C PHE A 56 -3.77 1.75 1.91
N VAL A 57 -3.78 1.44 0.62
CA VAL A 57 -4.26 0.15 0.11
C VAL A 57 -3.35 -1.01 0.52
N ALA A 58 -2.02 -0.81 0.48
CA ALA A 58 -1.04 -1.79 0.95
C ALA A 58 -1.20 -2.07 2.45
N VAL A 59 -1.36 -1.04 3.29
CA VAL A 59 -1.64 -1.20 4.72
C VAL A 59 -2.96 -1.94 4.96
N MET A 60 -4.01 -1.59 4.22
CA MET A 60 -5.33 -2.22 4.35
C MET A 60 -5.30 -3.71 3.95
N SER A 61 -4.48 -4.07 2.96
CA SER A 61 -4.26 -5.47 2.56
C SER A 61 -3.65 -6.31 3.68
N ILE A 62 -2.72 -5.73 4.46
CA ILE A 62 -2.06 -6.40 5.58
C ILE A 62 -3.04 -6.57 6.74
N ILE A 63 -3.79 -5.51 7.08
CA ILE A 63 -4.77 -5.50 8.19
C ILE A 63 -5.90 -6.50 7.92
N LYS A 64 -6.45 -6.50 6.70
CA LYS A 64 -7.57 -7.38 6.33
C LYS A 64 -7.14 -8.77 5.85
N ASN A 65 -5.83 -8.99 5.69
CA ASN A 65 -5.25 -10.21 5.11
C ASN A 65 -5.92 -10.62 3.79
N ASP A 66 -6.18 -9.63 2.93
CA ASP A 66 -6.93 -9.82 1.69
C ASP A 66 -6.13 -9.24 0.50
N PRO A 67 -5.68 -10.10 -0.44
CA PRO A 67 -4.85 -9.68 -1.57
C PRO A 67 -5.61 -8.79 -2.56
N SER A 68 -6.94 -8.79 -2.49
CA SER A 68 -7.80 -7.99 -3.37
C SER A 68 -7.49 -6.49 -3.26
N TRP A 69 -7.00 -6.03 -2.11
CA TRP A 69 -6.57 -4.64 -1.92
C TRP A 69 -5.35 -4.32 -2.78
N ILE A 70 -4.29 -5.14 -2.74
CA ILE A 70 -3.12 -4.93 -3.62
C ILE A 70 -3.50 -5.04 -5.10
N LEU A 71 -4.41 -5.95 -5.44
CA LEU A 71 -4.90 -6.09 -6.82
C LEU A 71 -5.69 -4.87 -7.29
N LEU A 72 -6.47 -4.23 -6.41
CA LEU A 72 -7.17 -2.97 -6.71
C LEU A 72 -6.19 -1.85 -7.02
N ASP A 73 -5.12 -1.74 -6.25
CA ASP A 73 -4.03 -0.79 -6.50
C ASP A 73 -3.30 -1.09 -7.84
N LEU A 74 -3.14 -2.36 -8.19
CA LEU A 74 -2.51 -2.75 -9.46
C LEU A 74 -3.41 -2.47 -10.69
N ILE A 75 -4.74 -2.56 -10.53
CA ILE A 75 -5.72 -2.32 -11.60
C ILE A 75 -5.98 -0.83 -11.80
N ILE A 76 -5.98 -0.06 -10.71
CA ILE A 76 -6.12 1.39 -10.74
C ILE A 76 -4.81 1.95 -10.17
N PRO A 77 -3.72 1.95 -10.96
CA PRO A 77 -2.50 2.62 -10.55
C PRO A 77 -2.82 4.10 -10.36
N GLY A 78 -2.58 4.59 -9.14
CA GLY A 78 -2.69 6.01 -8.82
C GLY A 78 -1.71 6.86 -9.61
#